data_AF-A0A379ZVC3-F1
#
_entry.id   AF-A0A379ZVC3-F1
#
_cell.length_a   1.000
_cell.length_b   1.000
_cell.length_c   1.000
_cell.angle_alpha   90.00
_cell.angle_beta   90.00
_cell.angle_gamma   90.00
#
_symmetry.space_group_name_H-M   'P 1'
#
loop_
_entity.id
_entity.type
_entity.pdbx_description
1 polymer ?
#
loop_
_entity_poly.entity_id
_entity_poly.type
_entity_poly.pdbx_seq_one_letter_code
_entity_poly.pdbx_strand_id
1 'polypeptide(L)'
;MAAQAWKYHESKPTAGRKLLLLEESELIFALPLIYRLINPDAAASNATWFYNLNSYPELVTLLNEVVRLRKKGQLLDNELTKANNMLNQYFSDFGWRMVRKELSQIKKRQKKSHIEVSKDIIQRLKHYMETQKLDSFDQAIDTLLSEHDEISVLDISQVGNIMD
;
A
#
# COMPACT_ATOMS: atom_id res chain seq x y z
N MET A 1 -10.77 -7.90 -9.99
CA MET A 1 -11.76 -8.44 -9.03
C MET A 1 -12.27 -7.35 -8.07
N ALA A 2 -13.53 -7.41 -7.64
CA ALA A 2 -14.05 -6.53 -6.58
C ALA A 2 -13.51 -6.93 -5.19
N ALA A 3 -13.35 -5.95 -4.29
CA ALA A 3 -12.83 -6.17 -2.95
C ALA A 3 -13.71 -7.15 -2.14
N GLN A 4 -13.11 -8.25 -1.65
CA GLN A 4 -13.81 -9.21 -0.79
C GLN A 4 -13.91 -8.67 0.64
N ALA A 5 -15.12 -8.68 1.22
CA ALA A 5 -15.33 -8.25 2.60
C ALA A 5 -14.84 -9.31 3.61
N TRP A 6 -14.27 -8.84 4.73
CA TRP A 6 -13.98 -9.68 5.88
C TRP A 6 -15.27 -10.24 6.49
N LYS A 7 -15.29 -11.54 6.82
CA LYS A 7 -16.35 -12.13 7.64
C LYS A 7 -15.91 -12.06 9.09
N TYR A 8 -16.66 -11.32 9.91
CA TYR A 8 -16.37 -11.12 11.31
C TYR A 8 -16.69 -12.41 12.08
N HIS A 9 -15.80 -12.82 12.97
CA HIS A 9 -16.01 -13.93 13.90
C HIS A 9 -16.90 -13.51 15.06
N GLU A 10 -16.79 -12.25 15.46
CA GLU A 10 -17.61 -11.64 16.49
C GLU A 10 -18.75 -10.81 15.87
N SER A 11 -19.43 -10.02 16.69
CA SER A 11 -20.39 -9.03 16.22
C SER A 11 -19.71 -8.00 15.32
N LYS A 12 -20.24 -7.86 14.10
CA LYS A 12 -19.81 -6.85 13.15
C LYS A 12 -19.92 -5.45 13.79
N PRO A 13 -18.87 -4.60 13.68
CA PRO A 13 -18.89 -3.27 14.24
C PRO A 13 -20.02 -2.42 13.63
N THR A 14 -20.73 -1.69 14.49
CA THR A 14 -21.85 -0.82 14.12
C THR A 14 -21.40 0.51 13.50
N ALA A 15 -20.13 0.89 13.69
CA ALA A 15 -19.52 2.10 13.13
C ALA A 15 -18.11 1.84 12.59
N GLY A 16 -17.67 2.69 11.65
CA GLY A 16 -16.34 2.64 11.05
C GLY A 16 -16.28 1.93 9.69
N ARG A 17 -15.07 1.90 9.10
CA ARG A 17 -14.82 1.24 7.81
C ARG A 17 -14.84 -0.28 7.96
N LYS A 18 -15.50 -0.95 7.02
CA LYS A 18 -15.52 -2.42 6.94
C LYS A 18 -14.10 -2.95 6.69
N LEU A 19 -13.75 -4.05 7.34
CA LEU A 19 -12.51 -4.77 7.03
C LEU A 19 -12.65 -5.48 5.68
N LEU A 20 -11.57 -5.44 4.90
CA LEU A 20 -11.47 -6.05 3.58
C LEU A 20 -10.36 -7.09 3.59
N LEU A 21 -10.55 -8.13 2.79
CA LEU A 21 -9.53 -9.13 2.49
C LEU A 21 -8.59 -8.60 1.39
N LEU A 22 -7.59 -9.40 0.99
CA LEU A 22 -6.57 -8.94 0.06
C LEU A 22 -7.13 -8.74 -1.34
N GLU A 23 -6.67 -7.67 -1.99
CA GLU A 23 -6.82 -7.47 -3.43
C GLU A 23 -5.53 -7.85 -4.16
N GLU A 24 -5.65 -8.18 -5.45
CA GLU A 24 -4.51 -8.55 -6.30
C GLU A 24 -3.42 -7.45 -6.32
N SER A 25 -3.83 -6.19 -6.37
CA SER A 25 -2.92 -5.02 -6.38
C SER A 25 -2.07 -4.89 -5.11
N GLU A 26 -2.48 -5.54 -4.01
CA GLU A 26 -1.80 -5.48 -2.73
C GLU A 26 -0.77 -6.60 -2.56
N LEU A 27 -0.83 -7.66 -3.38
CA LEU A 27 -0.06 -8.89 -3.18
C LEU A 27 1.46 -8.67 -3.13
N ILE A 28 1.97 -7.69 -3.88
CA ILE A 28 3.40 -7.38 -3.92
C ILE A 28 3.98 -7.02 -2.55
N PHE A 29 3.20 -6.34 -1.71
CA PHE A 29 3.62 -5.93 -0.37
C PHE A 29 2.92 -6.70 0.75
N ALA A 30 1.76 -7.32 0.46
CA ALA A 30 1.03 -8.09 1.45
C ALA A 30 1.64 -9.46 1.73
N LEU A 31 2.09 -10.18 0.69
CA LEU A 31 2.62 -11.53 0.87
C LEU A 31 3.87 -11.56 1.77
N PRO A 32 4.89 -10.70 1.59
CA PRO A 32 6.05 -10.66 2.50
C PRO A 32 5.66 -10.40 3.96
N LEU A 33 4.69 -9.50 4.19
CA LEU A 33 4.19 -9.23 5.53
C LEU A 33 3.50 -10.45 6.13
N ILE A 34 2.61 -11.08 5.36
CA ILE A 34 1.81 -12.21 5.83
C ILE A 34 2.73 -13.38 6.21
N TYR A 35 3.68 -13.76 5.36
CA TYR A 35 4.62 -14.84 5.68
C TYR A 35 5.40 -14.59 6.98
N ARG A 36 5.78 -13.34 7.25
CA ARG A 36 6.44 -12.95 8.51
C ARG A 36 5.52 -13.15 9.72
N LEU A 37 4.24 -12.81 9.59
CA LEU A 37 3.28 -12.84 10.69
C LEU A 37 2.71 -14.24 10.97
N ILE A 38 2.50 -15.05 9.93
CA ILE A 38 1.89 -16.38 10.09
C ILE A 38 2.89 -17.44 10.53
N ASN A 39 4.20 -17.16 10.53
CA ASN A 39 5.22 -18.08 11.02
C ASN A 39 4.87 -18.53 12.46
N PRO A 40 4.89 -19.85 12.77
CA PRO A 40 4.53 -20.37 14.09
C PRO A 40 5.21 -19.67 15.27
N ASP A 41 6.49 -19.32 15.13
CA ASP A 41 7.25 -18.65 16.20
C ASP A 41 6.74 -17.22 16.45
N ALA A 42 6.46 -16.49 15.35
CA ALA A 42 5.88 -15.16 15.41
C ALA A 42 4.43 -15.20 15.91
N ALA A 43 3.70 -16.25 15.55
CA ALA A 43 2.31 -16.45 15.92
C ALA A 43 2.15 -16.76 17.42
N ALA A 44 3.03 -17.60 17.97
CA ALA A 44 3.08 -17.90 19.40
C ALA A 44 3.27 -16.64 20.27
N SER A 45 4.04 -15.67 19.78
CA SER A 45 4.29 -14.40 20.46
C SER A 45 3.09 -13.44 20.46
N ASN A 46 2.11 -13.66 19.57
CA ASN A 46 0.94 -12.78 19.39
C ASN A 46 -0.36 -13.60 19.27
N ALA A 47 -0.58 -14.54 20.20
CA ALA A 47 -1.69 -15.48 20.14
C ALA A 47 -3.08 -14.83 19.91
N THR A 48 -3.30 -13.62 20.41
CA THR A 48 -4.57 -12.87 20.23
C THR A 48 -4.88 -12.47 18.78
N TRP A 49 -3.89 -12.52 17.89
CA TRP A 49 -4.07 -12.19 16.47
C TRP A 49 -4.67 -13.34 15.66
N PHE A 50 -4.69 -14.55 16.21
CA PHE A 50 -5.01 -15.75 15.47
C PHE A 50 -6.24 -16.43 16.07
N TYR A 51 -7.02 -17.06 15.20
CA TYR A 51 -8.22 -17.80 15.57
C TYR A 51 -8.03 -19.31 15.39
N ASN A 52 -7.42 -19.73 14.27
CA ASN A 52 -7.19 -21.13 13.96
C ASN A 52 -5.76 -21.38 13.46
N LEU A 53 -4.83 -21.53 14.40
CA LEU A 53 -3.41 -21.81 14.10
C LEU A 53 -3.19 -23.17 13.40
N ASN A 54 -4.10 -24.13 13.59
CA ASN A 54 -3.99 -25.46 13.00
C ASN A 54 -4.09 -25.45 11.46
N SER A 55 -4.71 -24.42 10.90
CA SER A 55 -4.82 -24.23 9.44
C SER A 55 -3.55 -23.66 8.78
N TYR A 56 -2.47 -23.44 9.54
CA TYR A 56 -1.21 -22.88 9.03
C TYR A 56 -0.66 -23.61 7.78
N PRO A 57 -0.54 -24.95 7.74
CA PRO A 57 0.05 -25.64 6.58
C PRO A 57 -0.78 -25.45 5.30
N GLU A 58 -2.11 -25.46 5.44
CA GLU A 58 -3.04 -25.26 4.33
C GLU A 58 -2.99 -23.81 3.83
N LEU A 59 -2.95 -22.84 4.75
CA LEU A 59 -2.78 -21.43 4.42
C LEU A 59 -1.49 -21.19 3.63
N VAL A 60 -0.36 -21.73 4.10
CA VAL A 60 0.93 -21.58 3.41
C VAL A 60 0.86 -22.19 2.00
N THR A 61 0.20 -23.34 1.83
CA THR A 61 0.03 -23.98 0.53
C THR A 61 -0.73 -23.07 -0.44
N LEU A 62 -1.85 -22.50 -0.01
CA LEU A 62 -2.64 -21.56 -0.83
C LEU A 62 -1.88 -20.28 -1.16
N LEU A 63 -1.15 -19.71 -0.19
CA LEU A 63 -0.34 -18.51 -0.41
C LEU A 63 0.81 -18.78 -1.40
N ASN A 64 1.47 -19.95 -1.30
CA ASN A 64 2.51 -20.36 -2.23
C ASN A 64 1.97 -20.48 -3.66
N GLU A 65 0.74 -21.00 -3.82
CA GLU A 65 0.10 -21.10 -5.12
C GLU A 65 -0.22 -19.72 -5.71
N VAL A 66 -0.72 -18.79 -4.90
CA VAL A 66 -0.92 -17.38 -5.31
C VAL A 66 0.41 -16.75 -5.75
N VAL A 67 1.50 -16.97 -5.01
CA VAL A 67 2.84 -16.51 -5.40
C VAL A 67 3.26 -17.09 -6.75
N ARG A 68 3.05 -18.40 -6.94
CA ARG A 68 3.43 -19.12 -8.17
C ARG A 68 2.67 -18.58 -9.39
N LEU A 69 1.36 -18.43 -9.29
CA LEU A 69 0.51 -17.93 -10.37
C LEU A 69 0.84 -16.46 -10.71
N ARG A 70 1.05 -15.63 -9.69
CA ARG A 70 1.43 -14.22 -9.86
C ARG A 70 2.74 -14.09 -10.64
N LYS A 71 3.75 -14.89 -10.30
CA LYS A 71 5.05 -14.90 -11.02
C LYS A 71 4.91 -15.30 -12.49
N LYS A 72 3.89 -16.10 -12.83
CA LYS A 72 3.60 -16.52 -14.20
C LYS A 72 2.65 -15.56 -14.94
N GLY A 73 2.18 -14.49 -14.30
CA GLY A 73 1.19 -13.56 -14.89
C GLY A 73 -0.15 -14.23 -15.20
N GLN A 74 -0.50 -15.30 -14.49
CA GLN A 74 -1.76 -16.03 -14.69
C GLN A 74 -2.90 -15.40 -13.90
N LEU A 75 -4.15 -15.70 -14.29
CA LEU A 75 -5.33 -15.29 -13.53
C LEU A 75 -5.26 -15.82 -12.09
N LEU A 76 -5.59 -14.96 -11.14
CA LEU A 76 -5.46 -15.22 -9.71
C LEU A 76 -6.79 -15.36 -8.99
N ASP A 77 -7.92 -15.11 -9.67
CA ASP A 77 -9.19 -14.87 -9.00
C ASP A 77 -9.60 -16.00 -8.06
N ASN A 78 -9.51 -17.25 -8.52
CA ASN A 78 -9.94 -18.41 -7.73
C ASN A 78 -9.01 -18.69 -6.55
N GLU A 79 -7.69 -18.68 -6.79
CA GLU A 79 -6.68 -19.00 -5.78
C GLU A 79 -6.56 -17.89 -4.74
N LEU A 80 -6.70 -16.63 -5.15
CA LEU A 80 -6.81 -15.51 -4.24
C LEU A 80 -8.07 -15.59 -3.38
N THR A 81 -9.22 -15.97 -3.96
CA THR A 81 -10.45 -16.17 -3.17
C THR A 81 -10.27 -17.28 -2.13
N LYS A 82 -9.64 -18.40 -2.49
CA LYS A 82 -9.33 -19.50 -1.56
C LYS A 82 -8.38 -19.03 -0.45
N ALA A 83 -7.28 -18.37 -0.81
CA ALA A 83 -6.33 -17.83 0.15
C ALA A 83 -7.00 -16.81 1.10
N ASN A 84 -7.85 -15.93 0.58
CA ASN A 84 -8.60 -14.96 1.38
C ASN A 84 -9.57 -15.63 2.36
N ASN A 85 -10.26 -16.70 1.95
CA ASN A 85 -11.10 -17.47 2.86
C ASN A 85 -10.27 -18.13 3.97
N MET A 86 -9.10 -18.66 3.63
CA MET A 86 -8.20 -19.27 4.62
C MET A 86 -7.60 -18.23 5.57
N LEU A 87 -7.21 -17.06 5.07
CA LEU A 87 -6.79 -15.92 5.90
C LEU A 87 -7.90 -15.50 6.86
N ASN A 88 -9.14 -15.50 6.39
CA ASN A 88 -10.31 -15.18 7.21
C ASN A 88 -10.53 -16.20 8.33
N GLN A 89 -10.23 -17.48 8.12
CA GLN A 89 -10.30 -18.50 9.16
C GLN A 89 -9.09 -18.48 10.11
N TYR A 90 -7.93 -18.09 9.60
CA TYR A 90 -6.67 -18.13 10.34
C TYR A 90 -6.52 -16.97 11.33
N PHE A 91 -6.82 -15.74 10.91
CA PHE A 91 -6.69 -14.53 11.73
C PHE A 91 -7.97 -14.23 12.51
N SER A 92 -7.82 -13.71 13.73
CA SER A 92 -8.93 -13.10 14.48
C SER A 92 -9.32 -11.75 13.87
N ASP A 93 -10.51 -11.23 14.22
CA ASP A 93 -10.96 -9.90 13.77
C ASP A 93 -9.99 -8.79 14.19
N PHE A 94 -9.42 -8.91 15.40
CA PHE A 94 -8.39 -8.02 15.90
C PHE A 94 -7.07 -8.18 15.13
N GLY A 95 -6.60 -9.42 14.95
CA GLY A 95 -5.37 -9.70 14.23
C GLY A 95 -5.42 -9.17 12.80
N TRP A 96 -6.52 -9.42 12.08
CA TRP A 96 -6.67 -8.90 10.72
C TRP A 96 -6.70 -7.38 10.66
N ARG A 97 -7.31 -6.71 11.65
CA ARG A 97 -7.26 -5.25 11.75
C ARG A 97 -5.82 -4.74 11.89
N MET A 98 -4.99 -5.43 12.68
CA MET A 98 -3.57 -5.10 12.83
C MET A 98 -2.79 -5.33 11.52
N VAL A 99 -3.05 -6.44 10.82
CA VAL A 99 -2.49 -6.68 9.48
C VAL A 99 -2.85 -5.54 8.51
N ARG A 100 -4.13 -5.16 8.41
CA ARG A 100 -4.58 -4.08 7.53
C ARG A 100 -3.94 -2.73 7.89
N LYS A 101 -3.71 -2.47 9.16
CA LYS A 101 -2.99 -1.27 9.63
C LYS A 101 -1.54 -1.28 9.13
N GLU A 102 -0.83 -2.39 9.27
CA GLU A 102 0.55 -2.52 8.77
C GLU A 102 0.64 -2.42 7.25
N LEU A 103 -0.25 -3.07 6.50
CA LEU A 103 -0.32 -2.95 5.04
C LEU A 103 -0.51 -1.50 4.59
N SER A 104 -1.39 -0.76 5.28
CA SER A 104 -1.62 0.65 4.98
C SER A 104 -0.36 1.50 5.20
N GLN A 105 0.42 1.19 6.24
CA GLN A 105 1.69 1.86 6.50
C GLN A 105 2.75 1.51 5.46
N ILE A 106 2.86 0.24 5.04
CA ILE A 106 3.78 -0.19 3.98
C ILE A 106 3.45 0.54 2.68
N LYS A 107 2.17 0.53 2.26
CA LYS A 107 1.71 1.26 1.07
C LYS A 107 2.01 2.76 1.15
N LYS A 108 1.83 3.38 2.32
CA LYS A 108 2.18 4.79 2.54
C LYS A 108 3.68 5.04 2.38
N ARG A 109 4.53 4.15 2.91
CA ARG A 109 5.99 4.26 2.82
C ARG A 109 6.50 4.04 1.39
N GLN A 110 5.92 3.10 0.63
CA GLN A 110 6.29 2.86 -0.76
C GLN A 110 6.00 4.04 -1.70
N LYS A 111 5.04 4.90 -1.35
CA LYS A 111 4.74 6.13 -2.10
C LYS A 111 5.70 7.28 -1.83
N LYS A 112 6.61 7.15 -0.86
CA LYS A 112 7.56 8.19 -0.48
C LYS A 112 8.97 7.76 -0.85
N SER A 113 9.66 8.60 -1.59
CA SER A 113 11.11 8.44 -1.83
C SER A 113 11.87 9.31 -0.84
N HIS A 114 13.00 8.80 -0.35
CA HIS A 114 13.96 9.63 0.37
C HIS A 114 14.90 10.26 -0.66
N ILE A 115 15.01 11.59 -0.64
CA ILE A 115 15.98 12.33 -1.45
C ILE A 115 17.00 12.97 -0.53
N GLU A 116 18.27 12.87 -0.90
CA GLU A 116 19.34 13.61 -0.23
C GLU A 116 19.57 14.92 -0.97
N VAL A 117 19.45 16.03 -0.25
CA VAL A 117 19.63 17.38 -0.78
C VAL A 117 20.47 18.22 0.19
N SER A 118 21.22 19.19 -0.34
CA SER A 118 22.05 20.05 0.49
C SER A 118 21.19 20.91 1.45
N LYS A 119 21.79 21.32 2.58
CA LYS A 119 21.11 22.21 3.54
C LYS A 119 20.69 23.54 2.91
N ASP A 120 21.47 24.04 1.95
CA ASP A 120 21.18 25.25 1.20
C ASP A 120 19.87 25.12 0.39
N ILE A 121 19.71 24.01 -0.34
CA ILE A 121 18.47 23.73 -1.10
C ILE A 121 17.25 23.70 -0.17
N ILE A 122 17.38 23.08 1.01
CA ILE A 122 16.29 23.04 2.00
C ILE A 122 15.93 24.45 2.49
N GLN A 123 16.91 25.32 2.72
CA GLN A 123 16.65 26.70 3.14
C GLN A 123 15.93 27.49 2.05
N ARG A 124 16.36 27.35 0.80
CA ARG A 124 15.72 27.98 -0.36
C ARG A 124 14.28 27.49 -0.56
N LEU A 125 14.03 26.19 -0.42
CA LEU A 125 12.69 25.62 -0.49
C LEU A 125 11.77 26.15 0.61
N LYS A 126 12.26 26.27 1.86
CA LYS A 126 11.47 26.86 2.96
C LYS A 126 11.10 28.31 2.68
N HIS A 127 12.05 29.11 2.18
CA HIS A 127 11.78 30.49 1.82
C HIS A 127 10.74 30.61 0.69
N TYR A 128 10.84 29.73 -0.32
CA TYR A 128 9.84 29.64 -1.38
C TYR A 128 8.46 29.26 -0.84
N MET A 129 8.38 28.26 0.05
CA MET A 129 7.14 27.86 0.72
C MET A 129 6.49 29.01 1.48
N GLU A 130 7.26 29.80 2.23
CA GLU A 130 6.75 30.97 2.96
C GLU A 130 6.21 32.03 2.01
N THR A 131 6.92 32.28 0.91
CA THR A 131 6.55 33.29 -0.09
C THR A 131 5.25 32.90 -0.82
N GLN A 132 5.12 31.63 -1.20
CA GLN A 132 3.97 31.09 -1.92
C GLN A 132 2.86 30.56 -1.01
N LYS A 133 3.03 30.65 0.32
CA LYS A 133 2.09 30.15 1.34
C LYS A 133 1.75 28.66 1.18
N LEU A 134 2.78 27.84 1.00
CA LEU A 134 2.66 26.39 0.82
C LEU A 134 2.91 25.66 2.14
N ASP A 135 2.13 24.61 2.40
CA ASP A 135 2.11 23.90 3.69
C ASP A 135 3.08 22.70 3.74
N SER A 136 3.71 22.35 2.60
CA SER A 136 4.61 21.20 2.52
C SER A 136 5.69 21.32 1.44
N PHE A 137 6.79 20.59 1.63
CA PHE A 137 7.82 20.45 0.61
C PHE A 137 7.30 19.78 -0.68
N ASP A 138 6.37 18.82 -0.56
CA ASP A 138 5.74 18.18 -1.73
C ASP A 138 5.02 19.23 -2.59
N GLN A 139 4.17 20.08 -1.98
CA GLN A 139 3.51 21.19 -2.68
C GLN A 139 4.51 22.18 -3.29
N ALA A 140 5.60 22.50 -2.59
CA ALA A 140 6.63 23.40 -3.09
C ALA A 140 7.31 22.86 -4.34
N ILE A 141 7.69 21.58 -4.32
CA ILE A 141 8.33 20.92 -5.45
C ILE A 141 7.34 20.80 -6.62
N ASP A 142 6.09 20.37 -6.36
CA ASP A 142 5.06 20.27 -7.39
C ASP A 142 4.77 21.62 -8.07
N THR A 143 4.74 22.70 -7.29
CA THR A 143 4.52 24.05 -7.82
C THR A 143 5.69 24.50 -8.69
N LEU A 144 6.94 24.33 -8.22
CA LEU A 144 8.14 24.66 -9.00
C LEU A 144 8.23 23.88 -10.31
N LEU A 145 7.90 22.59 -10.28
CA LEU A 145 7.89 21.76 -11.49
C LEU A 145 6.79 22.21 -12.47
N SER A 146 5.60 22.54 -11.96
CA SER A 146 4.50 23.04 -12.79
C SER A 146 4.84 24.38 -13.44
N GLU A 147 5.43 25.31 -12.69
CA GLU A 147 5.92 26.61 -13.21
C GLU A 147 6.96 26.40 -14.34
N HIS A 148 7.89 25.45 -14.17
CA HIS A 148 8.88 25.14 -15.19
C HIS A 148 8.26 24.50 -16.43
N ASP A 149 7.29 23.60 -16.26
CA ASP A 149 6.59 22.98 -17.39
C ASP A 149 5.78 24.03 -18.18
N GLU A 150 5.12 24.99 -17.51
CA GLU A 150 4.44 26.11 -18.16
C GLU A 150 5.41 27.01 -18.95
N ILE A 151 6.59 27.31 -18.40
CA ILE A 151 7.64 28.06 -19.09
C ILE A 151 8.12 27.32 -20.34
N SER A 152 8.30 25.99 -20.25
CA SER A 152 8.74 25.18 -21.38
C SER A 152 7.73 25.15 -22.54
N VAL A 153 6.44 25.21 -22.24
CA VAL A 153 5.36 25.28 -23.25
C VAL A 153 5.30 26.67 -23.90
N LEU A 154 5.54 27.74 -23.13
CA LEU A 154 5.56 29.11 -23.63
C LEU A 154 6.75 29.36 -24.57
N ASP A 155 7.94 28.84 -24.27
CA ASP A 155 9.11 28.96 -25.15
C ASP A 155 8.90 28.26 -26.51
N ILE A 156 8.21 27.13 -26.55
CA ILE A 156 7.87 26.43 -27.81
C ILE A 156 6.88 27.26 -28.65
N SER A 157 5.94 27.95 -28.00
CA SER A 157 4.93 28.78 -28.68
C SER A 157 5.50 30.09 -29.27
N GLN A 158 6.60 30.61 -28.72
CA GLN A 158 7.26 31.80 -29.27
C GLN A 158 8.13 31.50 -30.50
N VAL A 159 8.65 30.27 -30.63
CA VAL A 159 9.40 29.84 -31.83
C VAL A 159 8.47 29.68 -33.04
N GLY A 160 7.20 29.32 -32.83
CA GLY A 160 6.20 29.16 -33.90
C GLY A 160 5.68 30.47 -34.50
N ASN A 161 5.78 31.60 -33.78
CA ASN A 161 5.27 32.91 -34.22
C ASN A 161 6.33 33.81 -34.90
N ILE A 162 7.55 33.31 -35.13
CA ILE A 162 8.63 34.04 -35.83
C ILE A 162 8.76 33.57 -37.30
N MET A 163 7.89 32.65 -37.75
CA MET A 163 7.90 32.10 -39.11
C MET A 163 6.62 32.39 -39.93
N ASP A 164 5.88 33.44 -39.59
CA ASP A 164 4.83 34.02 -40.45
C ASP A 164 5.10 35.49 -40.77
#